data_AF-X1MTK8-F1
#
_entry.id   AF-X1MTK8-F1
#
_cell.length_a   1.000
_cell.length_b   1.000
_cell.length_c   1.000
_cell.angle_alpha   90.00
_cell.angle_beta   90.00
_cell.angle_gamma   90.00
#
_symmetry.space_group_name_H-M   'P 1'
#
loop_
_entity.id
_entity.type
_entity.pdbx_description
1 polymer ?
#
loop_
_entity_poly.entity_id
_entity_poly.type
_entity_poly.pdbx_seq_one_letter_code
_entity_poly.pdbx_strand_id
1 'polypeptide(L)'
;MWIGEPGKITDRIELLGTYKNCLYLLKGKEAMIIGGGMSWTAPSLEKQFSAMDYNLTRIKYLVIPHSHFDHCGAVPYLKRKFPWLQIVASAYCKEVFSKKKAMKFMADANNRMIERLGLQDEYDRLNLKFDNIHVDRVVAEGDSIDLGDEIEACFTKTPGHTKGSITIYV
;
A
#
# COMPACT_ATOMS: atom_id res chain seq x y z
N MET A 1 20.93 12.74 5.02
CA MET A 1 20.72 12.50 3.58
C MET A 1 19.22 12.35 3.37
N TRP A 2 18.65 12.99 2.34
CA TRP A 2 17.23 12.84 1.99
C TRP A 2 17.14 12.01 0.71
N ILE A 3 16.29 10.99 0.71
CA ILE A 3 16.11 10.05 -0.42
C ILE A 3 14.79 10.39 -1.09
N GLY A 4 14.86 10.90 -2.32
CA GLY A 4 13.68 11.36 -3.09
C GLY A 4 13.24 10.42 -4.22
N GLU A 5 14.09 9.45 -4.60
CA GLU A 5 13.85 8.56 -5.73
C GLU A 5 13.65 7.10 -5.28
N PRO A 6 12.73 6.35 -5.90
CA PRO A 6 12.53 4.93 -5.61
C PRO A 6 13.81 4.11 -5.79
N GLY A 7 14.00 3.12 -4.91
CA GLY A 7 15.16 2.27 -4.88
C GLY A 7 15.57 1.88 -3.46
N LYS A 8 16.69 1.16 -3.37
CA LYS A 8 17.22 0.64 -2.12
C LYS A 8 17.58 1.78 -1.15
N ILE A 9 17.01 1.75 0.06
CA ILE A 9 17.39 2.63 1.18
C ILE A 9 18.40 1.91 2.08
N THR A 10 18.08 0.69 2.48
CA THR A 10 18.96 -0.22 3.23
C THR A 10 18.87 -1.63 2.64
N ASP A 11 19.57 -2.60 3.23
CA ASP A 11 19.37 -4.02 2.87
C ASP A 11 17.95 -4.52 3.17
N ARG A 12 17.24 -3.85 4.08
CA ARG A 12 15.93 -4.25 4.58
C ARG A 12 14.78 -3.38 4.06
N ILE A 13 15.06 -2.17 3.59
CA ILE A 13 14.04 -1.18 3.20
C ILE A 13 14.30 -0.70 1.77
N GLU A 14 13.25 -0.74 0.96
CA GLU A 14 13.25 -0.20 -0.41
C GLU A 14 12.08 0.77 -0.59
N LEU A 15 12.38 1.95 -1.14
CA LEU A 15 11.38 2.94 -1.51
C LEU A 15 10.75 2.53 -2.85
N LEU A 16 9.43 2.41 -2.84
CA LEU A 16 8.60 2.08 -3.98
C LEU A 16 7.64 3.23 -4.34
N GLY A 17 7.01 3.12 -5.50
CA GLY A 17 6.02 4.08 -5.97
C GLY A 17 6.69 5.27 -6.64
N THR A 18 6.40 6.49 -6.15
CA THR A 18 6.95 7.72 -6.71
C THR A 18 7.23 8.73 -5.60
N TYR A 19 7.96 9.79 -5.92
CA TYR A 19 8.17 10.92 -5.00
C TYR A 19 6.88 11.48 -4.37
N LYS A 20 5.75 11.45 -5.12
CA LYS A 20 4.45 11.98 -4.66
C LYS A 20 3.63 10.97 -3.86
N ASN A 21 3.86 9.68 -4.06
CA ASN A 21 3.17 8.59 -3.39
C ASN A 21 4.19 7.50 -3.07
N CYS A 22 4.86 7.67 -1.93
CA CYS A 22 5.84 6.72 -1.42
C CYS A 22 5.15 5.49 -0.86
N LEU A 23 5.66 4.32 -1.23
CA LEU A 23 5.41 3.05 -0.56
C LEU A 23 6.77 2.52 -0.09
N TYR A 24 6.77 1.64 0.90
CA TYR A 24 8.01 1.01 1.35
C TYR A 24 7.87 -0.49 1.36
N LEU A 25 8.89 -1.20 0.86
CA LEU A 25 9.02 -2.64 1.03
C LEU A 25 9.99 -2.92 2.18
N LEU A 26 9.45 -3.48 3.27
CA LEU A 26 10.19 -3.95 4.42
C LEU A 26 10.47 -5.46 4.29
N LYS A 27 11.74 -5.86 4.38
CA LYS A 27 12.23 -7.21 4.04
C LYS A 27 12.76 -7.96 5.28
N GLY A 28 11.94 -8.86 5.84
CA GLY A 28 12.38 -9.93 6.75
C GLY A 28 12.46 -11.28 6.01
N LYS A 29 12.25 -12.39 6.73
CA LYS A 29 11.97 -13.71 6.13
C LYS A 29 10.74 -13.65 5.21
N GLU A 30 9.69 -12.98 5.67
CA GLU A 30 8.56 -12.49 4.90
C GLU A 30 8.68 -10.96 4.71
N ALA A 31 7.89 -10.40 3.80
CA ALA A 31 7.94 -8.97 3.49
C ALA A 31 6.58 -8.29 3.56
N MET A 32 6.64 -7.00 3.84
CA MET A 32 5.49 -6.13 3.99
C MET A 32 5.65 -4.89 3.10
N ILE A 33 4.61 -4.60 2.33
CA ILE A 33 4.45 -3.28 1.70
C ILE A 33 3.75 -2.37 2.70
N ILE A 34 4.32 -1.21 2.98
CA ILE A 34 3.73 -0.16 3.82
C ILE A 34 3.27 0.97 2.91
N GLY A 35 1.97 1.27 2.95
CA GLY A 35 1.32 2.24 2.08
C GLY A 35 0.37 1.59 1.08
N GLY A 36 0.11 2.31 0.00
CA GLY A 36 -0.85 1.86 -1.02
C GLY A 36 -1.09 2.89 -2.12
N GLY A 37 -0.55 4.10 -1.97
CA GLY A 37 -0.49 5.11 -3.03
C GLY A 37 -1.83 5.42 -3.68
N MET A 38 -1.77 5.90 -4.91
CA MET A 38 -2.91 6.01 -5.82
C MET A 38 -2.79 4.99 -6.95
N SER A 39 -3.88 4.66 -7.62
CA SER A 39 -3.89 3.68 -8.72
C SER A 39 -2.90 4.02 -9.84
N TRP A 40 -2.69 5.32 -10.11
CA TRP A 40 -1.75 5.80 -11.13
C TRP A 40 -0.28 5.48 -10.82
N THR A 41 0.07 5.05 -9.60
CA THR A 41 1.45 4.63 -9.28
C THR A 41 1.79 3.23 -9.80
N ALA A 42 0.78 2.43 -10.18
CA ALA A 42 0.95 1.04 -10.60
C ALA A 42 1.94 0.84 -11.76
N PRO A 43 1.99 1.67 -12.82
CA PRO A 43 3.01 1.53 -13.87
C PRO A 43 4.44 1.67 -13.34
N SER A 44 4.68 2.56 -12.37
CA SER A 44 6.00 2.71 -11.74
C SER A 44 6.32 1.50 -10.86
N LEU A 45 5.33 0.98 -10.12
CA LEU A 45 5.47 -0.23 -9.33
C LEU A 45 5.81 -1.45 -10.20
N GLU A 46 5.17 -1.62 -11.37
CA GLU A 46 5.51 -2.71 -12.31
C GLU A 46 6.99 -2.67 -12.73
N LYS A 47 7.49 -1.47 -13.07
CA LYS A 47 8.91 -1.29 -13.45
C LYS A 47 9.83 -1.64 -12.28
N GLN A 48 9.52 -1.18 -11.08
CA GLN A 48 10.31 -1.43 -9.88
C GLN A 48 10.31 -2.93 -9.51
N PHE A 49 9.15 -3.58 -9.49
CA PHE A 49 9.06 -5.01 -9.21
C PHE A 49 9.79 -5.86 -10.25
N SER A 50 9.76 -5.47 -11.53
CA SER A 50 10.45 -6.21 -12.59
C SER A 50 11.96 -6.05 -12.54
N ALA A 51 12.46 -4.90 -12.08
CA ALA A 51 13.89 -4.60 -11.97
C ALA A 51 14.51 -5.06 -10.64
N MET A 52 13.68 -5.41 -9.66
CA MET A 52 14.12 -5.76 -8.31
C MET A 52 14.68 -7.18 -8.27
N ASP A 53 15.91 -7.32 -7.77
CA ASP A 53 16.48 -8.62 -7.40
C ASP A 53 15.93 -9.06 -6.04
N TYR A 54 14.66 -9.47 -6.02
CA TYR A 54 13.98 -9.95 -4.82
C TYR A 54 12.87 -10.93 -5.18
N ASN A 55 12.72 -11.97 -4.37
CA ASN A 55 11.61 -12.91 -4.53
C ASN A 55 10.29 -12.27 -4.04
N LEU A 56 9.50 -11.75 -4.98
CA LEU A 56 8.21 -11.12 -4.72
C LEU A 56 7.18 -12.05 -4.05
N THR A 57 7.33 -13.38 -4.11
CA THR A 57 6.43 -14.31 -3.40
C THR A 57 6.58 -14.24 -1.88
N ARG A 58 7.65 -13.62 -1.38
CA ARG A 58 7.87 -13.33 0.05
C ARG A 58 7.04 -12.17 0.55
N ILE A 59 6.50 -11.32 -0.34
CA ILE A 59 5.61 -10.23 0.08
C ILE A 59 4.28 -10.85 0.51
N LYS A 60 4.03 -10.85 1.83
CA LYS A 60 2.85 -11.44 2.46
C LYS A 60 1.85 -10.41 2.96
N TYR A 61 2.31 -9.20 3.24
CA TYR A 61 1.49 -8.17 3.87
C TYR A 61 1.47 -6.89 3.05
N LEU A 62 0.32 -6.22 3.04
CA LEU A 62 0.19 -4.83 2.62
C LEU A 62 -0.53 -4.07 3.72
N VAL A 63 0.15 -3.15 4.37
CA VAL A 63 -0.42 -2.30 5.42
C VAL A 63 -0.90 -0.99 4.82
N ILE A 64 -2.17 -0.65 5.09
CA ILE A 64 -2.75 0.65 4.76
C ILE A 64 -2.70 1.55 6.01
N PRO A 65 -1.88 2.62 6.02
CA PRO A 65 -1.72 3.46 7.20
C PRO A 65 -2.99 4.23 7.57
N HIS A 66 -3.78 4.65 6.58
CA HIS A 66 -5.10 5.24 6.76
C HIS A 66 -5.92 5.20 5.46
N SER A 67 -7.21 5.52 5.56
CA SER A 67 -8.22 5.27 4.50
C SER A 67 -8.35 6.37 3.43
N HIS A 68 -7.40 7.30 3.32
CA HIS A 68 -7.44 8.29 2.24
C HIS A 68 -7.05 7.66 0.89
N PHE A 69 -7.59 8.24 -0.18
CA PHE A 69 -7.54 7.71 -1.54
C PHE A 69 -6.11 7.57 -2.09
N ASP A 70 -5.16 8.32 -1.54
CA ASP A 70 -3.75 8.39 -1.88
C ASP A 70 -2.85 7.48 -1.03
N HIS A 71 -3.46 6.73 -0.12
CA HIS A 71 -2.81 5.68 0.67
C HIS A 71 -3.39 4.29 0.42
N CYS A 72 -4.44 4.18 -0.38
CA CYS A 72 -5.13 2.91 -0.65
C CYS A 72 -5.44 2.66 -2.14
N GLY A 73 -5.17 3.62 -3.03
CA GLY A 73 -5.59 3.60 -4.43
C GLY A 73 -4.98 2.47 -5.27
N ALA A 74 -3.73 2.07 -5.03
CA ALA A 74 -3.11 0.94 -5.73
C ALA A 74 -3.39 -0.42 -5.06
N VAL A 75 -4.05 -0.45 -3.90
CA VAL A 75 -4.30 -1.68 -3.14
C VAL A 75 -5.09 -2.72 -3.95
N PRO A 76 -6.18 -2.36 -4.67
CA PRO A 76 -6.89 -3.35 -5.49
C PRO A 76 -6.01 -3.97 -6.59
N TYR A 77 -5.18 -3.15 -7.24
CA TYR A 77 -4.22 -3.63 -8.24
C TYR A 77 -3.17 -4.56 -7.60
N LEU A 78 -2.59 -4.17 -6.46
CA LEU A 78 -1.59 -4.99 -5.75
C LEU A 78 -2.17 -6.32 -5.28
N LYS A 79 -3.42 -6.34 -4.81
CA LYS A 79 -4.13 -7.57 -4.42
C LYS A 79 -4.43 -8.46 -5.62
N ARG A 80 -4.74 -7.90 -6.80
CA ARG A 80 -4.87 -8.67 -8.04
C ARG A 80 -3.52 -9.26 -8.49
N LYS A 81 -2.44 -8.48 -8.40
CA LYS A 81 -1.08 -8.93 -8.76
C LYS A 81 -0.53 -9.98 -7.81
N PHE A 82 -0.82 -9.85 -6.52
CA PHE A 82 -0.38 -10.75 -5.46
C PHE A 82 -1.59 -11.26 -4.66
N PRO A 83 -2.33 -12.27 -5.17
CA PRO A 83 -3.58 -12.73 -4.56
C PRO A 83 -3.44 -13.19 -3.11
N TRP A 84 -2.26 -13.67 -2.73
CA TRP A 84 -1.93 -14.15 -1.38
C TRP A 84 -1.65 -13.03 -0.37
N LEU A 85 -1.55 -11.76 -0.77
CA LEU A 85 -1.31 -10.65 0.17
C LEU A 85 -2.41 -10.56 1.21
N GLN A 86 -2.06 -10.48 2.48
CA GLN A 86 -2.97 -10.06 3.53
C GLN A 86 -2.99 -8.54 3.62
N ILE A 87 -4.15 -7.94 3.38
CA ILE A 87 -4.37 -6.51 3.59
C ILE A 87 -4.57 -6.25 5.07
N VAL A 88 -3.69 -5.43 5.64
CA VAL A 88 -3.64 -5.08 7.05
C VAL A 88 -4.04 -3.63 7.23
N ALA A 89 -4.99 -3.36 8.13
CA ALA A 89 -5.40 -1.98 8.44
C ALA A 89 -6.02 -1.88 9.84
N SER A 90 -6.25 -0.66 10.32
CA SER A 90 -7.00 -0.44 11.56
C SER A 90 -8.48 -0.80 11.41
N ALA A 91 -9.15 -1.06 12.54
CA ALA A 91 -10.59 -1.36 12.57
C ALA A 91 -11.43 -0.23 11.92
N TYR A 92 -11.04 1.03 12.15
CA TYR A 92 -11.71 2.18 11.56
C TYR A 92 -11.54 2.22 10.04
N CYS A 93 -10.35 1.92 9.51
CA CYS A 93 -10.15 1.84 8.07
C CYS A 93 -11.02 0.73 7.45
N LYS A 94 -11.10 -0.44 8.09
CA LYS A 94 -12.02 -1.52 7.68
C LYS A 94 -13.48 -1.06 7.65
N GLU A 95 -13.92 -0.29 8.64
CA GLU A 95 -15.26 0.31 8.64
C GLU A 95 -15.46 1.27 7.47
N VAL A 96 -14.49 2.16 7.21
CA VAL A 96 -14.55 3.11 6.09
C VAL A 96 -14.64 2.39 4.74
N PHE A 97 -13.84 1.33 4.52
CA PHE A 97 -13.87 0.56 3.28
C PHE A 97 -15.19 -0.19 3.06
N SER A 98 -15.98 -0.45 4.10
CA SER A 98 -17.33 -1.02 3.95
C SER A 98 -18.38 0.00 3.48
N LYS A 99 -18.09 1.30 3.56
CA LYS A 99 -19.02 2.38 3.20
C LYS A 99 -18.97 2.67 1.70
N LYS A 100 -20.04 2.33 0.97
CA LYS A 100 -20.19 2.59 -0.48
C LYS A 100 -19.84 4.03 -0.89
N LYS A 101 -20.28 5.03 -0.12
CA LYS A 101 -19.99 6.45 -0.40
C LYS A 101 -18.50 6.78 -0.31
N ALA A 102 -17.80 6.21 0.68
CA ALA A 102 -16.36 6.41 0.83
C ALA A 102 -15.59 5.71 -0.30
N MET A 103 -15.95 4.46 -0.61
CA MET A 103 -15.34 3.72 -1.72
C MET A 103 -15.55 4.40 -3.06
N LYS A 104 -16.75 4.94 -3.33
CA LYS A 104 -17.01 5.73 -4.52
C LYS A 104 -16.14 7.00 -4.58
N PHE A 105 -16.01 7.73 -3.47
CA PHE A 105 -15.17 8.91 -3.42
C PHE A 105 -13.69 8.58 -3.72
N MET A 106 -13.16 7.50 -3.13
CA MET A 106 -11.79 7.04 -3.41
C MET A 106 -11.61 6.62 -4.87
N ALA A 107 -12.58 5.91 -5.45
CA ALA A 107 -12.56 5.53 -6.85
C ALA A 107 -12.59 6.75 -7.78
N ASP A 108 -13.50 7.71 -7.54
CA ASP A 108 -13.63 8.92 -8.33
C ASP A 108 -12.34 9.78 -8.28
N ALA A 109 -11.71 9.89 -7.10
CA ALA A 109 -10.45 10.61 -6.94
C ALA A 109 -9.29 9.95 -7.72
N ASN A 110 -9.20 8.62 -7.68
CA ASN A 110 -8.19 7.87 -8.44
C ASN A 110 -8.42 7.97 -9.95
N ASN A 111 -9.66 7.81 -10.43
CA ASN A 111 -10.00 7.94 -11.85
C ASN A 111 -9.70 9.35 -12.39
N ARG A 112 -10.01 10.41 -11.64
CA ARG A 112 -9.65 11.79 -12.04
C ARG A 112 -8.15 11.97 -12.23
N MET A 113 -7.33 11.31 -11.42
CA MET A 113 -5.88 11.42 -11.55
C MET A 113 -5.36 10.61 -12.74
N ILE A 114 -5.93 9.43 -13.01
CA ILE A 114 -5.67 8.67 -14.24
C ILE A 114 -6.00 9.54 -15.48
N GLU A 115 -7.17 10.18 -15.49
CA GLU A 115 -7.59 11.06 -16.58
C GLU A 115 -6.65 12.24 -16.77
N ARG A 116 -6.32 12.94 -15.68
CA ARG A 116 -5.44 14.10 -15.69
C ARG A 116 -4.03 13.77 -16.18
N LEU A 117 -3.54 12.56 -15.91
CA LEU A 117 -2.22 12.11 -16.31
C LEU A 117 -2.19 11.44 -17.70
N GLY A 118 -3.35 11.23 -18.33
CA GLY A 118 -3.42 10.55 -19.63
C GLY A 118 -3.07 9.06 -19.58
N LEU A 119 -3.39 8.38 -18.47
CA LEU A 119 -3.00 6.98 -18.21
C LEU A 119 -4.12 5.97 -18.51
N GLN A 120 -4.99 6.26 -19.48
CA GLN A 120 -6.11 5.38 -19.83
C GLN A 120 -5.63 4.03 -20.38
N ASP A 121 -4.59 4.02 -21.20
CA ASP A 121 -4.04 2.78 -21.75
C ASP A 121 -3.46 1.89 -20.64
N GLU A 122 -2.75 2.48 -19.66
CA GLU A 122 -2.28 1.74 -18.48
C GLU A 122 -3.43 1.30 -17.58
N TYR A 123 -4.49 2.12 -17.45
CA TYR A 123 -5.66 1.78 -16.68
C TYR A 123 -6.28 0.47 -17.17
N ASP A 124 -6.48 0.34 -18.47
CA ASP A 124 -7.06 -0.86 -19.07
C ASP A 124 -6.07 -2.02 -19.02
N ARG A 125 -4.81 -1.79 -19.43
CA ARG A 125 -3.78 -2.84 -19.51
C ARG A 125 -3.44 -3.46 -18.16
N LEU A 126 -3.37 -2.66 -17.10
CA LEU A 126 -3.03 -3.11 -15.75
C LEU A 126 -4.27 -3.34 -14.87
N ASN A 127 -5.47 -3.12 -15.41
CA ASN A 127 -6.73 -3.14 -14.67
C ASN A 127 -6.62 -2.30 -13.39
N LEU A 128 -6.46 -0.98 -13.54
CA LEU A 128 -6.28 -0.04 -12.42
C LEU A 128 -7.59 0.39 -11.76
N LYS A 129 -8.67 -0.35 -12.02
CA LYS A 129 -9.97 -0.14 -11.42
C LYS A 129 -9.89 -0.22 -9.89
N PHE A 130 -10.39 0.82 -9.23
CA PHE A 130 -10.61 0.84 -7.79
C PHE A 130 -12.02 0.31 -7.49
N ASP A 131 -12.12 -0.96 -7.12
CA ASP A 131 -13.38 -1.67 -6.92
C ASP A 131 -13.67 -1.93 -5.43
N ASN A 132 -12.81 -2.68 -4.76
CA ASN A 132 -13.00 -3.09 -3.37
C ASN A 132 -11.68 -3.21 -2.62
N ILE A 133 -11.72 -2.97 -1.31
CA ILE A 133 -10.64 -3.26 -0.38
C ILE A 133 -11.20 -4.14 0.73
N HIS A 134 -10.77 -5.40 0.75
CA HIS A 134 -11.07 -6.33 1.84
C HIS A 134 -9.90 -6.32 2.81
N VAL A 135 -10.15 -5.95 4.07
CA VAL A 135 -9.14 -6.00 5.14
C VAL A 135 -9.13 -7.39 5.76
N ASP A 136 -8.10 -8.16 5.41
CA ASP A 136 -7.86 -9.53 5.87
C ASP A 136 -7.50 -9.55 7.36
N ARG A 137 -6.62 -8.62 7.81
CA ARG A 137 -6.17 -8.53 9.20
C ARG A 137 -6.41 -7.13 9.76
N VAL A 138 -7.10 -7.07 10.90
CA VAL A 138 -7.27 -5.83 11.66
C VAL A 138 -6.18 -5.75 12.71
N VAL A 139 -5.54 -4.59 12.85
CA VAL A 139 -4.53 -4.31 13.90
C VAL A 139 -4.99 -3.20 14.84
N ALA A 140 -4.53 -3.29 16.09
CA ALA A 140 -4.76 -2.37 17.18
C ALA A 140 -3.44 -1.81 17.74
N GLU A 141 -3.55 -1.03 18.82
CA GLU A 141 -2.40 -0.49 19.54
C GLU A 141 -1.59 -1.62 20.16
N GLY A 142 -0.28 -1.63 19.93
CA GLY A 142 0.63 -2.61 20.50
C GLY A 142 0.63 -3.97 19.81
N ASP A 143 -0.22 -4.17 18.78
CA ASP A 143 -0.13 -5.36 17.94
C ASP A 143 1.19 -5.35 17.16
N SER A 144 1.69 -6.54 16.82
CA SER A 144 2.85 -6.70 15.96
C SER A 144 2.68 -7.80 14.91
N ILE A 145 3.49 -7.72 13.86
CA ILE A 145 3.68 -8.77 12.85
C ILE A 145 5.17 -9.06 12.77
N ASP A 146 5.55 -10.26 13.21
CA ASP A 146 6.89 -10.81 13.01
C ASP A 146 7.07 -11.19 11.53
N LEU A 147 8.02 -10.54 10.86
CA LEU A 147 8.40 -10.84 9.47
C LEU A 147 9.59 -11.81 9.41
N GLY A 148 10.14 -12.25 10.55
CA GLY A 148 11.33 -13.07 10.66
C GLY A 148 12.62 -12.30 10.32
N ASP A 149 13.76 -12.96 10.48
CA ASP A 149 15.09 -12.36 10.37
C ASP A 149 15.28 -11.12 11.28
N GLU A 150 14.73 -11.18 12.50
CA GLU A 150 14.76 -10.12 13.51
C GLU A 150 14.00 -8.84 13.11
N ILE A 151 13.11 -8.93 12.11
CA ILE A 151 12.26 -7.81 11.68
C ILE A 151 10.86 -7.98 12.22
N GLU A 152 10.41 -7.06 13.07
CA GLU A 152 9.06 -6.99 13.60
C GLU A 152 8.42 -5.64 13.24
N ALA A 153 7.18 -5.66 12.75
CA ALA A 153 6.40 -4.46 12.48
C ALA A 153 5.39 -4.23 13.61
N CYS A 154 5.63 -3.22 14.44
CA CYS A 154 4.78 -2.84 15.58
C CYS A 154 3.81 -1.73 15.21
N PHE A 155 2.54 -1.88 15.59
CA PHE A 155 1.46 -0.98 15.20
C PHE A 155 1.04 -0.06 16.35
N THR A 156 1.07 1.25 16.11
CA THR A 156 0.60 2.28 17.05
C THR A 156 -0.50 3.10 16.41
N LYS A 157 -1.59 3.33 17.13
CA LYS A 157 -2.66 4.25 16.72
C LYS A 157 -2.13 5.67 16.82
N THR A 158 -2.20 6.38 15.71
CA THR A 158 -1.80 7.79 15.62
C THR A 158 -2.93 8.62 15.03
N PRO A 159 -4.10 8.69 15.71
CA PRO A 159 -5.24 9.42 15.21
C PRO A 159 -4.95 10.93 15.17
N GLY A 160 -5.61 11.64 14.27
CA GLY A 160 -5.44 13.08 14.08
C GLY A 160 -5.81 13.44 12.66
N HIS A 161 -4.89 13.18 11.72
CA HIS A 161 -5.16 13.32 10.28
C HIS A 161 -6.38 12.51 9.84
N THR A 162 -6.49 11.26 10.32
CA THR A 162 -7.74 10.50 10.30
C THR A 162 -7.94 9.80 11.63
N LYS A 163 -9.19 9.38 11.94
CA LYS A 163 -9.48 8.58 13.14
C LYS A 163 -8.86 7.19 13.11
N GLY A 164 -8.61 6.65 11.90
CA GLY A 164 -8.08 5.31 11.70
C GLY A 164 -6.58 5.25 11.43
N SER A 165 -5.89 6.38 11.56
CA SER A 165 -4.46 6.47 11.27
C SER A 165 -3.65 5.60 12.22
N ILE A 166 -2.74 4.80 11.63
CA ILE A 166 -1.76 3.98 12.34
C ILE A 166 -0.36 4.31 11.81
N THR A 167 0.62 4.17 12.69
CA THR A 167 2.05 4.21 12.39
C THR A 167 2.63 2.82 12.60
N ILE A 168 3.61 2.48 11.79
CA ILE A 168 4.32 1.20 11.83
C ILE A 168 5.74 1.51 12.27
N TYR A 169 6.14 0.98 13.42
CA TYR A 169 7.50 1.04 13.95
C TYR A 169 8.22 -0.27 13.63
N VAL A 170 9.45 -0.17 13.11
CA VAL A 170 10.24 -1.27 12.53
C VAL A 170 11.70 -1.14 12.93
#